data_AF-A0A814C8K5-F1
#
_entry.id   AF-A0A814C8K5-F1
#
_cell.length_a   1.000
_cell.length_b   1.000
_cell.length_c   1.000
_cell.angle_alpha   90.00
_cell.angle_beta   90.00
_cell.angle_gamma   90.00
#
_symmetry.space_group_name_H-M   'P 1'
#
loop_
_entity.id
_entity.type
_entity.pdbx_description
1 polymer ?
#
loop_
_entity_poly.entity_id
_entity_poly.type
_entity_poly.pdbx_seq_one_letter_code
_entity_poly.pdbx_strand_id
1 'polypeptide(L)'
;MATLSFLDSPSIVYDLLVNVSQRHSIEGNAEGSYLTMRSQKGAMFFIINIIGNFGTVFVDDAYYNKAIAVSSVSALSSYILGDISWFAVPFLAATTMGLTAVALENNPAFPSYPNRLDPIGVTANLTLPIAAVTLLGKDGTTTALIMVFMTITSAMSAQWIAVSSIITHDIHKTYFN
;
A
#
# COMPACT_ATOMS: atom_id res chain seq x y z
N MET A 1 20.01 4.02 -12.33
CA MET A 1 20.49 2.64 -12.03
C MET A 1 21.41 2.76 -10.82
N ALA A 2 20.81 2.89 -9.63
CA ALA A 2 21.54 3.03 -8.36
C ALA A 2 21.54 1.67 -7.67
N THR A 3 22.73 1.26 -7.26
CA THR A 3 23.19 -0.10 -7.05
C THR A 3 22.76 -0.69 -5.72
N LEU A 4 22.41 -1.97 -5.76
CA LEU A 4 22.06 -2.91 -4.70
C LEU A 4 23.13 -3.13 -3.60
N SER A 5 24.13 -2.26 -3.42
CA SER A 5 25.30 -2.56 -2.57
C SER A 5 24.99 -2.76 -1.08
N PHE A 6 23.78 -2.45 -0.63
CA PHE A 6 23.34 -2.61 0.76
C PHE A 6 22.51 -3.89 1.01
N LEU A 7 21.94 -4.49 -0.04
CA LEU A 7 21.03 -5.65 0.02
C LEU A 7 21.40 -6.65 -1.08
N ASP A 8 22.69 -6.89 -1.29
CA ASP A 8 23.23 -7.71 -2.39
C ASP A 8 22.76 -9.19 -2.34
N SER A 9 22.28 -9.67 -1.19
CA SER A 9 21.76 -11.03 -1.04
C SER A 9 20.57 -11.09 -0.07
N PRO A 10 19.54 -11.92 -0.34
CA PRO A 10 18.45 -12.21 0.59
C PRO A 10 18.93 -12.64 1.98
N SER A 11 20.08 -13.32 2.06
CA SER A 11 20.68 -13.74 3.33
C SER A 11 21.13 -12.55 4.18
N ILE A 12 21.65 -11.49 3.57
CA ILE A 12 22.07 -10.27 4.28
C ILE A 12 20.84 -9.54 4.84
N VAL A 13 19.74 -9.50 4.06
CA VAL A 13 18.48 -8.90 4.53
C VAL A 13 17.93 -9.68 5.72
N TYR A 14 17.96 -11.01 5.64
CA TYR A 14 17.56 -11.89 6.74
C TYR A 14 18.40 -11.62 8.00
N ASP A 15 19.73 -11.58 7.88
CA ASP A 15 20.62 -11.32 9.01
C ASP A 15 20.39 -9.93 9.63
N LEU A 16 20.15 -8.90 8.81
CA LEU A 16 19.80 -7.57 9.28
C LEU A 16 18.46 -7.55 10.03
N LEU A 17 17.44 -8.22 9.51
CA LEU A 17 16.12 -8.33 10.15
C LEU A 17 16.18 -9.10 11.47
N VAL A 18 16.98 -10.17 11.54
CA VAL A 18 17.22 -10.91 12.79
C VAL A 18 17.92 -10.02 13.81
N ASN A 19 18.97 -9.30 13.42
CA ASN A 19 19.69 -8.37 14.30
C ASN A 19 18.80 -7.22 14.80
N VAL A 20 17.85 -6.74 13.99
CA VAL A 20 16.86 -5.73 14.40
C VAL A 20 15.82 -6.34 15.33
N SER A 21 15.38 -7.59 15.10
CA SER A 21 14.44 -8.29 15.98
C SER A 21 14.98 -8.52 17.39
N GLN A 22 16.29 -8.78 17.53
CA GLN A 22 16.94 -8.96 18.83
C GLN A 22 17.05 -7.66 19.63
N ARG A 23 17.16 -6.51 18.94
CA ARG A 23 17.23 -5.18 19.56
C ARG A 23 15.85 -4.60 19.87
N HIS A 24 14.87 -4.89 19.03
CA HIS A 24 13.51 -4.40 19.14
C HIS A 24 12.51 -5.49 18.79
N SER A 25 12.21 -6.32 19.79
CA SER A 25 11.15 -7.32 19.71
C SER A 25 9.78 -6.63 19.60
N ILE A 26 8.98 -6.99 18.60
CA ILE A 26 7.58 -6.54 18.53
C ILE A 26 6.75 -7.34 19.53
N GLU A 27 6.22 -6.67 20.56
CA GLU A 27 5.25 -7.28 21.48
C GLU A 27 4.03 -7.82 20.70
N GLY A 28 3.79 -9.12 20.80
CA GLY A 28 2.67 -9.81 20.12
C GLY A 28 3.03 -10.62 18.88
N ASN A 29 4.26 -10.53 18.36
CA ASN A 29 4.79 -11.47 17.35
C ASN A 29 5.39 -12.72 18.01
N ALA A 30 5.31 -13.89 17.34
CA ALA A 30 6.00 -15.09 17.81
C ALA A 30 7.52 -14.84 17.83
N GLU A 31 8.12 -14.92 19.03
CA GLU A 31 9.53 -14.62 19.31
C GLU A 31 9.96 -13.17 19.05
N GLY A 32 9.02 -12.23 18.91
CA GLY A 32 9.33 -10.81 18.63
C GLY A 32 9.95 -10.57 17.24
N SER A 33 10.01 -11.59 16.40
CA SER A 33 10.60 -11.53 15.06
C SER A 33 9.70 -10.81 14.06
N TYR A 34 10.30 -10.01 13.19
CA TYR A 34 9.63 -9.35 12.07
C TYR A 34 9.31 -10.35 10.93
N LEU A 35 9.86 -11.57 10.98
CA LEU A 35 9.70 -12.61 9.95
C LEU A 35 8.57 -13.59 10.25
N THR A 36 8.08 -13.64 11.48
CA THR A 36 6.92 -14.44 11.85
C THR A 36 5.65 -13.69 11.45
N MET A 37 4.89 -14.22 10.48
CA MET A 37 3.59 -13.68 10.04
C MET A 37 2.48 -13.71 11.11
N ARG A 38 2.84 -13.92 12.39
CA ARG A 38 1.90 -14.03 13.50
C ARG A 38 1.82 -12.69 14.25
N SER A 39 1.24 -11.66 13.61
CA SER A 39 1.04 -10.33 14.22
C SER A 39 -0.42 -10.09 14.60
N GLN A 40 -0.71 -10.00 15.90
CA GLN A 40 -2.07 -9.68 16.39
C GLN A 40 -2.56 -8.30 15.93
N LYS A 41 -1.67 -7.29 15.91
CA LYS A 41 -1.98 -5.95 15.40
C LYS A 41 -2.20 -5.96 13.88
N GLY A 42 -1.43 -6.77 13.14
CA GLY A 42 -1.63 -6.98 11.70
C GLY A 42 -2.98 -7.63 11.39
N ALA A 43 -3.39 -8.62 12.18
CA ALA A 43 -4.70 -9.26 12.04
C ALA A 43 -5.87 -8.31 12.34
N MET A 44 -5.77 -7.49 13.39
CA MET A 44 -6.76 -6.44 13.68
C MET A 44 -6.85 -5.41 12.56
N PHE A 45 -5.70 -4.93 12.07
CA PHE A 45 -5.65 -4.01 10.94
C PHE A 45 -6.29 -4.62 9.68
N PHE A 46 -6.00 -5.89 9.39
CA PHE A 46 -6.59 -6.61 8.26
C PHE A 46 -8.12 -6.70 8.37
N ILE A 47 -8.65 -7.04 9.55
CA ILE A 47 -10.11 -7.12 9.78
C ILE A 47 -10.75 -5.74 9.63
N ILE A 48 -10.17 -4.69 10.23
CA ILE A 48 -10.67 -3.32 10.08
C ILE A 48 -10.65 -2.89 8.61
N ASN A 49 -9.58 -3.22 7.89
CA ASN A 49 -9.41 -2.88 6.49
C ASN A 49 -10.46 -3.61 5.62
N ILE A 50 -10.73 -4.89 5.86
CA ILE A 50 -11.83 -5.61 5.19
C ILE A 50 -13.16 -4.93 5.48
N ILE A 51 -13.53 -4.76 6.74
CA ILE A 51 -14.86 -4.25 7.10
C ILE A 51 -15.07 -2.82 6.57
N GLY A 52 -14.06 -1.96 6.73
CA GLY A 52 -14.09 -0.58 6.27
C GLY A 52 -14.14 -0.46 4.74
N ASN A 53 -13.23 -1.14 4.04
CA ASN A 53 -13.14 -1.02 2.57
C ASN A 53 -14.25 -1.79 1.85
N PHE A 54 -14.80 -2.85 2.45
CA PHE A 54 -15.96 -3.54 1.89
C PHE A 54 -17.14 -2.58 1.80
N GLY A 55 -17.46 -1.85 2.87
CA GLY A 55 -18.51 -0.84 2.84
C GLY A 55 -18.31 0.22 1.75
N THR A 56 -17.08 0.67 1.53
CA THR A 56 -16.79 1.68 0.49
C THR A 56 -16.93 1.12 -0.91
N VAL A 57 -16.58 -0.15 -1.17
CA VAL A 57 -16.66 -0.72 -2.53
C VAL A 57 -18.11 -0.97 -2.96
N PHE A 58 -18.97 -1.47 -2.06
CA PHE A 58 -20.36 -1.79 -2.40
C PHE A 58 -21.26 -0.56 -2.54
N VAL A 59 -20.85 0.60 -2.02
CA VAL A 59 -21.63 1.84 -2.06
C VAL A 59 -21.00 2.87 -3.01
N ASP A 60 -19.95 2.51 -3.76
CA ASP A 60 -19.25 3.43 -4.67
C ASP A 60 -19.73 3.28 -6.11
N ASP A 61 -20.37 4.34 -6.61
CA ASP A 61 -20.93 4.45 -7.96
C ASP A 61 -19.88 4.34 -9.07
N ALA A 62 -18.60 4.62 -8.78
CA ALA A 62 -17.52 4.41 -9.76
C ALA A 62 -17.37 2.92 -10.12
N TYR A 63 -17.65 2.00 -9.19
CA TYR A 63 -17.61 0.56 -9.46
C TYR A 63 -18.86 0.09 -10.20
N TYR A 64 -20.04 0.62 -9.87
CA TYR A 64 -21.28 0.31 -10.58
C TYR A 64 -21.22 0.73 -12.06
N ASN A 65 -20.67 1.92 -12.35
CA ASN A 65 -20.47 2.38 -13.72
C ASN A 65 -19.55 1.43 -14.52
N LYS A 66 -18.52 0.86 -13.88
CA LYS A 66 -17.65 -0.16 -14.50
C LYS A 66 -18.33 -1.51 -14.66
N ALA A 67 -19.18 -1.89 -13.71
CA ALA A 67 -19.96 -3.13 -13.73
C ALA A 67 -20.93 -3.18 -14.93
N ILE A 68 -21.63 -2.07 -15.18
CA ILE A 68 -22.62 -1.96 -16.26
C ILE A 68 -21.95 -1.91 -17.65
N ALA A 69 -20.71 -1.42 -17.71
CA ALA A 69 -19.94 -1.31 -18.95
C ALA A 69 -19.33 -2.63 -19.43
N VAL A 70 -19.26 -3.67 -18.58
CA VAL A 70 -18.65 -4.95 -18.92
C VAL A 70 -19.68 -5.93 -19.51
N SER A 71 -19.25 -6.83 -20.41
CA SER A 71 -20.12 -7.87 -20.93
C SER A 71 -20.45 -8.90 -19.84
N SER A 72 -21.70 -9.38 -19.82
CA SER A 72 -22.20 -10.31 -18.79
C SER A 72 -21.44 -11.63 -18.70
N VAL A 73 -20.82 -12.07 -19.80
CA VAL A 73 -20.02 -13.31 -19.86
C VAL A 73 -18.62 -13.11 -19.25
N SER A 74 -18.07 -11.90 -19.29
CA SER A 74 -16.70 -11.61 -18.80
C SER A 74 -16.67 -10.94 -17.43
N ALA A 75 -17.82 -10.46 -16.92
CA ALA A 75 -17.91 -9.73 -15.65
C ALA A 75 -17.21 -10.47 -14.49
N LEU A 76 -17.56 -11.74 -14.26
CA LEU A 76 -17.02 -12.53 -13.15
C LEU A 76 -15.50 -12.71 -13.26
N SER A 77 -14.99 -13.01 -14.46
CA SER A 77 -13.55 -13.15 -14.69
C SER A 77 -12.79 -11.84 -14.44
N SER A 78 -13.36 -10.71 -14.84
CA SER A 78 -12.75 -9.40 -14.63
C SER A 78 -12.70 -9.02 -13.15
N TYR A 79 -13.74 -9.33 -12.37
CA TYR A 79 -13.74 -9.11 -10.92
C TYR A 79 -12.69 -9.96 -10.21
N ILE A 80 -12.64 -11.27 -10.49
CA ILE A 80 -11.65 -12.16 -9.87
C ILE A 80 -10.21 -11.70 -10.19
N LEU A 81 -9.93 -11.34 -11.44
CA LEU A 81 -8.61 -10.85 -11.84
C LEU A 81 -8.28 -9.50 -11.20
N GLY A 82 -9.28 -8.62 -11.07
CA GLY A 82 -9.19 -7.36 -10.35
C GLY A 82 -8.83 -7.57 -8.88
N ASP A 83 -9.51 -8.50 -8.21
CA ASP A 83 -9.29 -8.81 -6.79
C ASP A 83 -7.90 -9.39 -6.54
N ILE A 84 -7.44 -10.32 -7.39
CA ILE A 84 -6.09 -10.89 -7.30
C ILE A 84 -5.03 -9.80 -7.50
N SER A 85 -5.23 -8.91 -8.48
CA SER A 85 -4.31 -7.81 -8.77
C SER A 85 -4.27 -6.81 -7.62
N TRP A 86 -5.45 -6.48 -7.07
CA TRP A 86 -5.57 -5.55 -5.94
C TRP A 86 -4.99 -6.13 -4.66
N PHE A 87 -5.05 -7.44 -4.42
CA PHE A 87 -4.35 -8.04 -3.28
C PHE A 87 -2.83 -8.01 -3.47
N ALA A 88 -2.35 -8.39 -4.66
CA ALA A 88 -0.92 -8.54 -4.92
C ALA A 88 -0.15 -7.21 -4.79
N VAL A 89 -0.69 -6.10 -5.31
CA VAL A 89 0.04 -4.82 -5.36
C VAL A 89 0.33 -4.25 -3.96
N PRO A 90 -0.65 -4.00 -3.08
CA PRO A 90 -0.43 -3.52 -1.73
C PRO A 90 0.29 -4.54 -0.87
N PHE A 91 -0.01 -5.84 -1.00
CA PHE A 91 0.67 -6.87 -0.20
C PHE A 91 2.17 -6.90 -0.49
N LEU A 92 2.56 -6.95 -1.77
CA LEU A 92 3.97 -6.95 -2.15
C LEU A 92 4.64 -5.62 -1.86
N ALA A 93 4.00 -4.49 -2.18
CA ALA A 93 4.58 -3.17 -1.94
C ALA A 93 4.75 -2.89 -0.45
N ALA A 94 3.74 -3.14 0.38
CA ALA A 94 3.80 -2.89 1.82
C ALA A 94 4.79 -3.85 2.52
N THR A 95 4.77 -5.14 2.18
CA THR A 95 5.67 -6.12 2.80
C THR A 95 7.13 -5.84 2.42
N THR A 96 7.40 -5.62 1.14
CA THR A 96 8.77 -5.38 0.66
C THR A 96 9.32 -4.05 1.19
N MET A 97 8.56 -2.96 1.08
CA MET A 97 9.01 -1.64 1.52
C MET A 97 9.05 -1.53 3.05
N GLY A 98 8.11 -2.17 3.74
CA GLY A 98 8.08 -2.21 5.21
C GLY A 98 9.25 -2.98 5.80
N LEU A 99 9.55 -4.18 5.28
CA LEU A 99 10.72 -4.96 5.70
C LEU A 99 12.02 -4.23 5.35
N THR A 100 12.08 -3.57 4.20
CA THR A 100 13.28 -2.82 3.81
C THR A 100 13.50 -1.60 4.71
N ALA A 101 12.44 -0.87 5.07
CA ALA A 101 12.55 0.25 6.01
C ALA A 101 13.10 -0.19 7.37
N VAL A 102 12.66 -1.35 7.87
CA VAL A 102 13.14 -1.93 9.13
C VAL A 102 14.58 -2.43 9.00
N ALA A 103 14.94 -3.08 7.90
CA ALA A 103 16.31 -3.56 7.67
C ALA A 103 17.33 -2.42 7.55
N LEU A 104 16.93 -1.28 6.99
CA LEU A 104 17.80 -0.13 6.73
C LEU A 104 17.77 0.95 7.82
N GLU A 105 17.04 0.76 8.93
CA GLU A 105 16.89 1.78 9.98
C GLU A 105 18.21 2.18 10.65
N ASN A 106 19.20 1.28 10.65
CA ASN A 106 20.53 1.49 11.23
C ASN A 106 21.58 1.93 10.20
N ASN A 107 21.18 2.21 8.96
CA ASN A 107 22.10 2.60 7.90
C ASN A 107 22.26 4.14 7.86
N PRO A 108 23.48 4.70 7.72
CA PRO A 108 23.71 6.14 7.51
C PRO A 108 22.95 6.75 6.33
N ALA A 109 22.52 5.94 5.36
CA ALA A 109 21.67 6.38 4.25
C ALA A 109 20.21 6.66 4.66
N PHE A 110 19.80 6.27 5.87
CA PHE A 110 18.45 6.49 6.39
C PHE A 110 18.22 7.97 6.73
N PRO A 111 17.16 8.64 6.20
CA PRO A 111 16.92 10.07 6.40
C PRO A 111 16.82 10.53 7.85
N SER A 112 16.45 9.64 8.77
CA SER A 112 16.32 9.91 10.20
C SER A 112 17.48 9.38 11.05
N TYR A 113 18.52 8.80 10.43
CA TYR A 113 19.68 8.23 11.14
C TYR A 113 20.32 9.27 12.09
N PRO A 114 20.68 8.90 13.34
CA PRO A 114 20.64 7.56 13.95
C PRO A 114 19.31 7.19 14.63
N ASN A 115 18.29 8.05 14.56
CA ASN A 115 17.01 7.81 15.20
C ASN A 115 16.07 7.00 14.29
N ARG A 116 15.22 6.16 14.88
CA ARG A 116 14.17 5.47 14.14
C ARG A 116 13.12 6.47 13.65
N LEU A 117 12.32 6.02 12.69
CA LEU A 117 11.15 6.78 12.27
C LEU A 117 10.20 6.99 13.44
N ASP A 118 9.86 8.24 13.71
CA ASP A 118 8.92 8.62 14.76
C ASP A 118 7.57 7.89 14.54
N PRO A 119 6.88 7.38 15.58
CA PRO A 119 5.62 6.66 15.41
C PRO A 119 4.54 7.47 14.68
N ILE A 120 4.61 8.81 14.75
CA ILE A 120 3.75 9.72 14.00
C ILE A 120 4.05 9.61 12.49
N GLY A 121 5.33 9.56 12.11
CA GLY A 121 5.77 9.34 10.73
C GLY A 121 5.38 7.96 10.19
N VAL A 122 5.44 6.91 11.02
CA VAL A 122 4.97 5.57 10.63
C VAL A 122 3.47 5.59 10.34
N THR A 123 2.69 6.25 11.20
CA THR A 123 1.24 6.39 11.03
C THR A 123 0.87 7.24 9.82
N ALA A 124 1.72 8.20 9.44
CA ALA A 124 1.58 9.02 8.24
C ALA A 124 1.95 8.29 6.93
N ASN A 125 2.24 6.97 6.97
CA ASN A 125 2.67 6.16 5.82
C ASN A 125 4.00 6.64 5.19
N LEU A 126 4.87 7.31 5.95
CA LEU A 126 6.18 7.75 5.46
C LEU A 126 7.17 6.59 5.26
N THR A 127 6.82 5.39 5.74
CA THR A 127 7.63 4.18 5.65
C THR A 127 7.98 3.80 4.21
N LEU A 128 7.01 3.92 3.29
CA LEU A 128 7.20 3.57 1.87
C LEU A 128 8.11 4.56 1.12
N PRO A 129 7.88 5.89 1.17
CA PRO A 129 8.77 6.83 0.50
C PRO A 129 10.17 6.81 1.12
N ILE A 130 10.32 6.59 2.43
CA ILE A 130 11.63 6.52 3.08
C ILE A 130 12.39 5.26 2.69
N ALA A 131 11.72 4.10 2.60
CA ALA A 131 12.32 2.90 2.02
C ALA A 131 12.77 3.12 0.57
N ALA A 132 11.96 3.82 -0.24
CA ALA A 132 12.30 4.11 -1.63
C ALA A 132 13.50 5.05 -1.76
N VAL A 133 13.59 6.11 -0.94
CA VAL A 133 14.72 7.05 -0.91
C VAL A 133 16.01 6.34 -0.47
N THR A 134 15.91 5.49 0.55
CA THR A 134 17.08 4.77 1.09
C THR A 134 17.63 3.72 0.13
N LEU A 135 16.77 3.08 -0.65
CA LEU A 135 17.16 2.09 -1.66
C LEU A 135 17.69 2.70 -2.95
N LEU A 136 16.97 3.68 -3.49
CA LEU A 136 17.16 4.17 -4.87
C LEU A 136 17.69 5.61 -4.91
N GLY A 137 17.97 6.20 -3.75
CA GLY A 137 18.43 7.59 -3.64
C GLY A 137 17.40 8.59 -4.18
N LYS A 138 17.89 9.67 -4.80
CA LYS A 138 17.07 10.75 -5.35
C LYS A 138 16.07 10.30 -6.43
N ASP A 139 16.44 9.28 -7.20
CA ASP A 139 15.59 8.73 -8.24
C ASP A 139 14.37 8.00 -7.63
N GLY A 140 14.58 7.29 -6.51
CA GLY A 140 13.53 6.62 -5.75
C GLY A 140 12.44 7.55 -5.24
N THR A 141 12.84 8.71 -4.70
CA THR A 141 11.91 9.74 -4.24
C THR A 141 11.04 10.25 -5.38
N THR A 142 11.64 10.46 -6.55
CA THR A 142 10.92 10.97 -7.73
C THR A 142 9.92 9.95 -8.24
N THR A 143 10.31 8.67 -8.31
CA THR A 143 9.39 7.59 -8.70
C THR A 143 8.25 7.41 -7.71
N ALA A 144 8.52 7.46 -6.40
CA ALA A 144 7.49 7.38 -5.37
C ALA A 144 6.49 8.55 -5.48
N LEU A 145 6.98 9.77 -5.71
CA LEU A 145 6.12 10.95 -5.90
C LEU A 145 5.23 10.81 -7.14
N ILE A 146 5.80 10.38 -8.27
CA ILE A 146 5.05 10.16 -9.52
C ILE A 146 4.01 9.05 -9.33
N MET A 147 4.35 7.96 -8.65
CA MET A 147 3.43 6.86 -8.37
C MET A 147 2.23 7.35 -7.56
N VAL A 148 2.47 8.10 -6.47
CA VAL A 148 1.39 8.67 -5.65
C VAL A 148 0.54 9.64 -6.46
N PHE A 149 1.18 10.53 -7.24
CA PHE A 149 0.48 11.48 -8.09
C PHE A 149 -0.44 10.79 -9.12
N MET A 150 0.07 9.78 -9.82
CA MET A 150 -0.71 9.01 -10.80
C MET A 150 -1.86 8.25 -10.13
N THR A 151 -1.61 7.67 -8.96
CA THR A 151 -2.64 6.94 -8.19
C THR A 151 -3.79 7.86 -7.79
N ILE A 152 -3.46 9.04 -7.24
CA ILE A 152 -4.47 10.04 -6.84
C ILE A 152 -5.24 10.56 -8.06
N THR A 153 -4.53 10.90 -9.14
CA THR A 153 -5.16 11.41 -10.37
C THR A 153 -6.11 10.39 -11.00
N SER A 154 -5.73 9.11 -11.01
CA SER A 154 -6.58 8.02 -11.51
C SER A 154 -7.85 7.83 -10.67
N ALA A 155 -7.72 7.83 -9.34
CA ALA A 155 -8.86 7.73 -8.42
C ALA A 155 -9.80 8.93 -8.54
N MET A 156 -9.26 10.15 -8.60
CA MET A 156 -10.03 11.38 -8.78
C MET A 156 -10.83 11.37 -10.09
N SER A 157 -10.25 10.90 -11.19
CA SER A 157 -10.94 10.81 -12.48
C SER A 157 -12.15 9.86 -12.41
N ALA A 158 -11.98 8.69 -11.79
CA ALA A 158 -13.08 7.73 -11.62
C ALA A 158 -14.23 8.31 -10.78
N GLN A 159 -13.91 9.03 -9.70
CA GLN A 159 -14.91 9.66 -8.84
C GLN A 159 -15.63 10.83 -9.53
N TRP A 160 -14.92 11.61 -10.34
CA TRP A 160 -15.55 12.67 -11.13
C TRP A 160 -16.59 12.13 -12.13
N ILE A 161 -16.29 10.99 -12.76
CA ILE A 161 -17.25 10.32 -13.65
C ILE A 161 -18.46 9.83 -12.85
N ALA A 162 -18.25 9.26 -11.66
CA ALA A 162 -19.34 8.82 -10.79
C ALA A 162 -20.26 9.98 -10.40
N VAL A 163 -19.71 11.09 -9.89
CA VAL A 163 -20.49 12.29 -9.53
C VAL A 163 -21.24 12.86 -10.74
N SER A 164 -20.60 12.90 -11.92
CA SER A 164 -21.24 13.35 -13.15
C SER A 164 -22.42 12.45 -13.55
N SER A 165 -22.27 11.12 -13.39
CA SER A 165 -23.33 10.16 -13.67
C SER A 165 -24.53 10.35 -12.75
N ILE A 166 -24.31 10.54 -11.44
CA ILE A 166 -25.37 10.80 -10.44
C ILE A 166 -26.13 12.08 -10.78
N ILE A 167 -25.41 13.18 -11.05
CA ILE A 167 -26.07 14.46 -11.39
C ILE A 167 -26.92 14.32 -12.66
N THR A 168 -26.42 13.57 -13.66
CA THR A 168 -27.12 13.42 -14.94
C THR A 168 -28.30 12.46 -14.86
N HIS A 169 -28.12 11.28 -14.27
CA HIS A 169 -29.13 10.22 -14.25
C HIS A 169 -30.11 10.36 -13.08
N ASP A 170 -29.61 10.70 -11.89
CA ASP A 170 -30.44 10.69 -10.68
C ASP A 170 -31.09 12.04 -10.41
N ILE A 171 -30.44 13.15 -10.79
CA ILE A 171 -30.99 14.49 -10.59
C ILE A 171 -31.66 15.00 -11.87
N HIS A 172 -30.91 15.13 -12.96
CA HIS A 172 -31.43 15.78 -14.17
C HIS A 172 -32.56 14.98 -14.82
N LYS A 173 -32.33 13.69 -15.10
CA LYS A 173 -33.34 12.81 -15.71
C LYS A 173 -34.58 12.57 -14.85
N THR A 174 -34.42 12.59 -13.52
CA THR A 174 -35.54 12.26 -12.61
C THR A 174 -36.41 13.47 -12.31
N TYR A 175 -35.83 14.68 -12.25
CA TYR A 175 -36.54 15.88 -11.78
C TYR A 175 -36.74 16.97 -12.83
N PHE A 176 -35.96 17.00 -13.90
CA PHE A 176 -35.98 18.12 -14.85
C PHE A 176 -36.27 17.71 -16.31
N ASN A 177 -35.75 16.56 -16.77
CA ASN A 177 -36.14 15.83 -18.01
C ASN A 177 -35.23 14.61 -18.24
#